data_AF-A0A1F4JDR5-F1
#
_entry.id   AF-A0A1F4JDR5-F1
#
_cell.length_a   1.000
_cell.length_b   1.000
_cell.length_c   1.000
_cell.angle_alpha   90.00
_cell.angle_beta   90.00
_cell.angle_gamma   90.00
#
_symmetry.space_group_name_H-M   'P 1'
#
loop_
_entity.id
_entity.type
_entity.pdbx_description
1 polymer ?
#
loop_
_entity_poly.entity_id
_entity_poly.type
_entity_poly.pdbx_seq_one_letter_code
_entity_poly.pdbx_strand_id
1 'polypeptide(L)'
;MKSTNSIDVLRREITTLTDVASIRAQILELLLQSLKARKNSFGEWEKVYFSNAITALTLNIHADKQPSHAWLELCLTDLEKATSPPQSRDPEYRSPDGSVRNAKHEQLMDAVDCLRREINAEALSNTKAA
;
A
#
# COMPACT_ATOMS: atom_id res chain seq x y z
N MET A 1 -22.12 14.40 8.02
CA MET A 1 -21.02 14.66 7.06
C MET A 1 -20.29 13.34 6.85
N LYS A 2 -20.22 12.81 5.63
CA LYS A 2 -19.37 11.64 5.36
C LYS A 2 -17.92 12.14 5.40
N SER A 3 -17.14 11.74 6.41
CA SER A 3 -15.69 11.96 6.35
C SER A 3 -15.18 11.28 5.09
N THR A 4 -14.63 12.06 4.17
CA THR A 4 -14.03 11.52 2.95
C THR A 4 -12.90 10.60 3.36
N ASN A 5 -13.02 9.30 3.08
CA ASN A 5 -11.97 8.32 3.34
C ASN A 5 -10.74 8.69 2.48
N SER A 6 -9.55 8.78 3.07
CA SER A 6 -8.31 9.10 2.35
C SER A 6 -8.07 8.18 1.15
N ILE A 7 -8.52 6.91 1.23
CA ILE A 7 -8.48 5.96 0.12
C ILE A 7 -9.32 6.44 -1.06
N ASP A 8 -10.53 6.95 -0.82
CA ASP A 8 -11.43 7.43 -1.88
C ASP A 8 -10.90 8.70 -2.56
N VAL A 9 -10.17 9.54 -1.82
CA VAL A 9 -9.46 10.69 -2.40
C VAL A 9 -8.40 10.21 -3.39
N LEU A 10 -7.53 9.30 -2.94
CA LEU A 10 -6.45 8.77 -3.76
C LEU A 10 -6.94 8.02 -4.99
N ARG A 11 -8.04 7.25 -4.90
CA ARG A 11 -8.68 6.62 -6.06
C ARG A 11 -9.06 7.64 -7.14
N ARG A 12 -9.65 8.77 -6.73
CA ARG A 12 -9.99 9.84 -7.69
C ARG A 12 -8.73 10.45 -8.32
N GLU A 13 -7.69 10.69 -7.53
CA GLU A 13 -6.42 11.21 -8.05
C GLU A 13 -5.77 10.25 -9.06
N ILE A 14 -5.79 8.94 -8.80
CA ILE A 14 -5.28 7.91 -9.72
C ILE A 14 -5.98 7.95 -11.07
N THR A 15 -7.30 8.22 -11.12
CA THR A 15 -8.01 8.32 -12.41
C THR A 15 -7.54 9.50 -13.27
N THR A 16 -7.07 10.58 -12.64
CA THR A 16 -6.57 11.78 -13.34
C THR A 16 -5.08 11.72 -13.64
N LEU A 17 -4.34 10.96 -12.82
CA LEU A 17 -2.98 10.47 -13.06
C LEU A 17 -1.92 11.55 -13.36
N THR A 18 -2.16 12.76 -12.87
CA THR A 18 -1.31 13.93 -13.14
C THR A 18 0.04 13.88 -12.44
N ASP A 19 0.17 13.13 -11.33
CA ASP A 19 1.41 13.03 -10.57
C ASP A 19 1.52 11.66 -9.86
N VAL A 20 2.06 10.67 -10.58
CA VAL A 20 2.26 9.31 -10.07
C VAL A 20 3.20 9.30 -8.85
N ALA A 21 4.23 10.15 -8.82
CA ALA A 21 5.19 10.19 -7.73
C ALA A 21 4.54 10.67 -6.43
N SER A 22 3.73 11.73 -6.50
CA SER A 22 2.94 12.21 -5.37
C SER A 22 1.95 11.15 -4.89
N ILE A 23 1.24 10.48 -5.79
CA ILE A 23 0.29 9.42 -5.44
C ILE A 23 1.00 8.27 -4.71
N ARG A 24 2.17 7.82 -5.20
CA ARG A 24 2.98 6.78 -4.53
C ARG A 24 3.37 7.20 -3.12
N ALA A 25 3.82 8.45 -2.93
CA ALA A 25 4.19 8.97 -1.62
C ALA A 25 3.00 9.01 -0.65
N GLN A 26 1.82 9.42 -1.12
CA GLN A 26 0.60 9.44 -0.31
C GLN A 26 0.12 8.04 0.08
N ILE A 27 0.17 7.07 -0.85
CA ILE A 27 -0.16 5.66 -0.58
C ILE A 27 0.81 5.07 0.44
N LEU A 28 2.12 5.34 0.29
CA LEU A 28 3.15 4.89 1.22
C LEU A 28 2.91 5.42 2.64
N GLU A 29 2.57 6.70 2.78
CA GLU A 29 2.26 7.29 4.08
C GLU A 29 1.01 6.63 4.70
N LEU A 30 -0.03 6.39 3.89
CA LEU A 30 -1.23 5.70 4.36
C LEU A 30 -0.93 4.25 4.79
N LEU A 31 -0.08 3.53 4.06
CA LEU A 31 0.41 2.21 4.44
C LEU A 31 1.13 2.24 5.79
N LEU A 32 2.07 3.18 5.95
CA LEU A 32 2.85 3.34 7.17
C LEU A 32 1.97 3.64 8.39
N GLN A 33 1.03 4.59 8.26
CA GLN A 33 0.10 4.94 9.33
C GLN A 33 -0.80 3.76 9.69
N SER A 34 -1.33 3.06 8.68
CA SER A 34 -2.22 1.91 8.87
C SER A 34 -1.51 0.74 9.55
N LEU A 35 -0.27 0.43 9.15
CA LEU A 35 0.55 -0.61 9.79
C LEU A 35 0.85 -0.25 11.26
N LYS A 36 1.24 1.00 11.53
CA LYS A 36 1.51 1.47 12.91
C LYS A 36 0.26 1.33 13.80
N ALA A 37 -0.89 1.75 13.29
CA ALA A 37 -2.16 1.65 14.03
C ALA A 37 -2.57 0.20 14.35
N ARG A 38 -2.13 -0.76 13.52
CA ARG A 38 -2.49 -2.18 13.63
C ARG A 38 -1.48 -3.04 14.39
N LYS A 39 -0.40 -2.48 14.94
CA LYS A 39 0.67 -3.25 15.62
C LYS A 39 0.15 -4.29 16.63
N ASN A 40 -0.87 -3.93 17.42
CA ASN A 40 -1.43 -4.81 18.46
C ASN A 40 -2.57 -5.71 17.98
N SER A 41 -3.02 -5.58 16.72
CA SER A 41 -4.14 -6.33 16.13
C SER A 41 -3.75 -6.98 14.81
N PHE A 42 -2.47 -7.32 14.65
CA PHE A 42 -1.87 -7.76 13.41
C PHE A 42 -2.07 -9.26 13.16
N GLY A 43 -3.30 -9.62 12.75
CA GLY A 43 -3.69 -11.00 12.45
C GLY A 43 -3.32 -11.46 11.03
N GLU A 44 -3.76 -12.65 10.66
CA GLU A 44 -3.54 -13.20 9.31
C GLU A 44 -4.14 -12.30 8.22
N TRP A 45 -5.32 -11.76 8.47
CA TRP A 45 -5.99 -10.83 7.56
C TRP A 45 -5.12 -9.60 7.24
N GLU A 46 -4.64 -8.92 8.29
CA GLU A 46 -3.75 -7.77 8.14
C GLU A 46 -2.47 -8.15 7.40
N LYS A 47 -1.82 -9.25 7.80
CA LYS A 47 -0.56 -9.70 7.18
C LYS A 47 -0.71 -9.86 5.67
N VAL A 48 -1.79 -10.51 5.22
CA VAL A 48 -2.01 -10.77 3.82
C VAL A 48 -2.25 -9.49 3.04
N TYR A 49 -3.21 -8.70 3.48
CA TYR A 49 -3.59 -7.53 2.71
C TYR A 49 -2.55 -6.41 2.78
N PHE A 50 -1.80 -6.25 3.88
CA PHE A 50 -0.64 -5.36 3.87
C PHE A 50 0.48 -5.87 2.97
N SER A 51 0.77 -7.17 2.96
CA SER A 51 1.80 -7.73 2.07
C SER A 51 1.42 -7.51 0.60
N ASN A 52 0.18 -7.77 0.24
CA ASN A 52 -0.31 -7.55 -1.12
C ASN A 52 -0.23 -6.07 -1.53
N ALA A 53 -0.66 -5.16 -0.64
CA ALA A 53 -0.58 -3.73 -0.90
C ALA A 53 0.88 -3.27 -1.12
N ILE A 54 1.81 -3.72 -0.27
CA ILE A 54 3.25 -3.45 -0.41
C ILE A 54 3.74 -3.99 -1.76
N THR A 55 3.45 -5.25 -2.10
CA THR A 55 3.85 -5.86 -3.38
C THR A 55 3.28 -5.09 -4.58
N ALA A 56 2.01 -4.70 -4.54
CA ALA A 56 1.39 -3.92 -5.61
C ALA A 56 2.08 -2.56 -5.82
N LEU A 57 2.44 -1.87 -4.72
CA LEU A 57 3.20 -0.62 -4.79
C LEU A 57 4.62 -0.85 -5.32
N THR A 58 5.32 -1.90 -4.88
CA THR A 58 6.63 -2.31 -5.41
C THR A 58 6.57 -2.56 -6.92
N LEU A 59 5.58 -3.31 -7.39
CA LEU A 59 5.38 -3.57 -8.82
C LEU A 59 5.07 -2.29 -9.60
N ASN A 60 4.37 -1.34 -9.00
CA ASN A 60 4.14 -0.05 -9.63
C ASN A 60 5.44 0.77 -9.75
N ILE A 61 6.28 0.79 -8.71
CA ILE A 61 7.56 1.51 -8.69
C ILE A 61 8.52 0.96 -9.75
N HIS A 62 8.65 -0.36 -9.85
CA HIS A 62 9.56 -1.01 -10.81
C HIS A 62 8.95 -1.28 -12.20
N ALA A 63 7.81 -0.66 -12.54
CA ALA A 63 7.21 -0.85 -13.85
C ALA A 63 8.02 -0.11 -14.94
N ASP A 64 8.91 -0.84 -15.63
CA ASP A 64 9.87 -0.29 -16.61
C ASP A 64 9.25 0.51 -17.77
N LYS A 65 8.03 0.15 -18.21
CA LYS A 65 7.43 0.74 -19.41
C LYS A 65 6.38 1.80 -19.10
N GLN A 66 5.49 1.54 -18.14
CA GLN A 66 4.59 2.52 -17.55
C GLN A 66 4.07 1.99 -16.20
N PRO A 67 4.14 2.79 -15.13
CA PRO A 67 3.43 2.50 -13.89
C PRO A 67 1.93 2.40 -14.16
N SER A 68 1.37 1.19 -14.06
CA SER A 68 -0.04 1.00 -14.36
C SER A 68 -0.91 1.52 -13.22
N HIS A 69 -2.02 2.19 -13.55
CA HIS A 69 -3.02 2.60 -12.57
C HIS A 69 -3.56 1.39 -11.82
N ALA A 70 -3.62 0.23 -12.51
CA ALA A 70 -4.11 -1.01 -11.94
C ALA A 70 -3.30 -1.45 -10.71
N TRP A 71 -1.99 -1.22 -10.67
CA TRP A 71 -1.19 -1.52 -9.48
C TRP A 71 -1.48 -0.59 -8.30
N LEU A 72 -1.72 0.70 -8.56
CA LEU A 72 -2.09 1.66 -7.51
C LEU A 72 -3.50 1.38 -6.96
N GLU A 73 -4.45 1.09 -7.84
CA GLU A 73 -5.82 0.69 -7.47
C GLU A 73 -5.83 -0.62 -6.67
N LEU A 74 -5.02 -1.60 -7.09
CA LEU A 74 -4.86 -2.85 -6.34
C LEU A 74 -4.28 -2.57 -4.95
N CYS A 75 -3.22 -1.75 -4.86
CA CYS A 75 -2.64 -1.35 -3.59
C CYS A 75 -3.68 -0.72 -2.65
N LEU A 76 -4.49 0.21 -3.16
CA LEU A 76 -5.55 0.85 -2.37
C LEU A 76 -6.66 -0.12 -1.97
N THR A 77 -7.01 -1.05 -2.84
CA THR A 77 -8.01 -2.10 -2.56
C THR A 77 -7.54 -3.03 -1.45
N ASP A 78 -6.28 -3.46 -1.50
CA ASP A 78 -5.72 -4.30 -0.45
C ASP A 78 -5.57 -3.52 0.86
N LEU A 79 -5.20 -2.24 0.82
CA LEU A 79 -5.12 -1.39 2.01
C LEU A 79 -6.50 -1.17 2.67
N GLU A 80 -7.55 -0.99 1.87
CA GLU A 80 -8.93 -0.92 2.35
C GLU A 80 -9.34 -2.23 3.05
N LYS A 81 -8.99 -3.37 2.47
CA LYS A 81 -9.22 -4.68 3.10
C LYS A 81 -8.43 -4.82 4.40
N ALA A 82 -7.14 -4.49 4.41
CA ALA A 82 -6.29 -4.55 5.61
C ALA A 82 -6.84 -3.70 6.77
N THR A 83 -7.48 -2.59 6.45
CA THR A 83 -8.05 -1.65 7.43
C THR A 83 -9.53 -1.90 7.73
N SER A 84 -10.17 -2.85 7.06
CA SER A 84 -11.58 -3.20 7.27
C SER A 84 -11.82 -3.69 8.70
N PRO A 85 -12.94 -3.31 9.34
CA PRO A 85 -13.26 -3.75 10.69
C PRO A 85 -13.60 -5.26 10.71
N PRO A 86 -13.42 -5.99 11.84
CA PRO A 86 -13.59 -7.44 11.89
C PRO A 86 -14.91 -7.97 11.33
N GLN A 87 -16.01 -7.27 11.55
CA GLN A 87 -17.35 -7.66 11.09
C GLN A 87 -17.55 -7.62 9.57
N SER A 88 -16.67 -6.96 8.81
CA SER A 88 -16.75 -6.89 7.35
C SER A 88 -15.70 -7.75 6.66
N ARG A 89 -14.95 -8.55 7.42
CA ARG A 89 -13.94 -9.48 6.89
C ARG A 89 -14.60 -10.81 6.58
N ASP A 90 -14.02 -11.54 5.63
CA ASP A 90 -14.38 -12.93 5.40
C ASP A 90 -13.77 -13.79 6.54
N PRO A 91 -14.59 -14.42 7.39
CA PRO A 91 -14.09 -15.22 8.51
C PRO A 91 -13.42 -16.53 8.07
N GLU A 92 -13.74 -17.02 6.87
CA GLU A 92 -13.20 -18.25 6.30
C GLU A 92 -11.91 -18.02 5.52
N TYR A 93 -11.57 -16.76 5.24
CA TYR A 93 -10.37 -16.43 4.49
C TYR A 93 -9.10 -16.96 5.18
N ARG A 94 -8.32 -17.74 4.43
CA ARG A 94 -6.98 -18.20 4.80
C ARG A 94 -6.06 -18.02 3.61
N SER A 95 -4.87 -17.47 3.84
CA SER A 95 -3.89 -17.35 2.77
C SER A 95 -3.42 -18.74 2.33
N PRO A 96 -3.41 -19.07 1.03
CA PRO A 96 -2.76 -20.29 0.56
C PRO A 96 -1.23 -20.22 0.75
N ASP A 97 -0.67 -19.01 0.74
CA ASP A 97 0.76 -18.77 0.93
C ASP A 97 1.12 -18.75 2.42
N GLY A 98 1.86 -19.79 2.85
CA GLY A 98 2.34 -19.93 4.22
C GLY A 98 3.40 -18.90 4.62
N SER A 99 4.13 -18.31 3.67
CA SER A 99 5.14 -17.29 3.96
C SER A 99 4.47 -16.02 4.52
N VAL A 100 3.35 -15.61 3.92
CA VAL A 100 2.56 -14.44 4.33
C VAL A 100 1.97 -14.63 5.73
N ARG A 101 1.55 -15.84 6.10
CA ARG A 101 1.04 -16.12 7.45
C ARG A 101 2.13 -15.93 8.53
N ASN A 102 3.37 -16.21 8.18
CA ASN A 102 4.53 -16.08 9.05
C ASN A 102 5.16 -14.68 9.04
N ALA A 103 4.68 -13.77 8.18
CA ALA A 103 5.16 -12.40 8.14
C ALA A 103 4.94 -11.72 9.51
N LYS A 104 6.00 -11.10 10.02
CA LYS A 104 5.98 -10.31 11.24
C LYS A 104 5.67 -8.85 10.91
N HIS A 105 5.11 -8.14 11.88
CA HIS A 105 4.84 -6.71 11.75
C HIS A 105 6.09 -5.92 11.40
N GLU A 106 7.22 -6.21 12.05
CA GLU A 106 8.49 -5.53 11.78
C GLU A 106 8.96 -5.74 10.34
N GLN A 107 8.76 -6.94 9.77
CA GLN A 107 9.17 -7.23 8.39
C GLN A 107 8.38 -6.39 7.37
N LEU A 108 7.08 -6.16 7.60
CA LEU A 108 6.30 -5.30 6.72
C LEU A 108 6.65 -3.82 6.90
N MET A 109 6.96 -3.39 8.13
CA MET A 109 7.47 -2.05 8.39
C MET A 109 8.81 -1.80 7.67
N ASP A 110 9.74 -2.76 7.73
CA ASP A 110 11.02 -2.70 7.04
C ASP A 110 10.82 -2.62 5.52
N ALA A 111 9.86 -3.39 4.97
CA ALA A 111 9.52 -3.35 3.55
C ALA A 111 8.98 -1.97 3.13
N VAL A 112 8.08 -1.37 3.92
CA VAL A 112 7.59 -0.01 3.68
C VAL A 112 8.72 1.01 3.76
N ASP A 113 9.63 0.88 4.72
CA ASP A 113 10.79 1.77 4.86
C ASP A 113 11.79 1.62 3.69
N CYS A 114 11.91 0.44 3.08
CA CYS A 114 12.61 0.25 1.81
C CYS A 114 11.95 1.03 0.67
N LEU A 115 10.63 0.86 0.47
CA LEU A 115 9.90 1.59 -0.58
C LEU A 115 9.98 3.11 -0.40
N ARG A 116 9.97 3.59 0.85
CA ARG A 116 10.19 5.03 1.14
C ARG A 116 11.50 5.54 0.59
N ARG A 117 12.59 4.79 0.77
CA ARG A 117 13.91 5.17 0.29
C ARG A 117 13.95 5.20 -1.23
N GLU A 118 13.30 4.25 -1.89
CA GLU A 118 13.22 4.17 -3.34
C GLU A 118 12.43 5.34 -3.95
N ILE A 119 11.23 5.62 -3.44
CA ILE A 119 10.41 6.76 -3.88
C ILE A 119 11.18 8.08 -3.70
N ASN A 120 11.87 8.26 -2.58
CA ASN A 120 12.68 9.46 -2.34
C ASN A 120 13.86 9.57 -3.31
N ALA A 121 14.51 8.45 -3.65
CA ALA A 121 15.61 8.43 -4.61
C ALA A 121 15.15 8.76 -6.04
N GLU A 122 13.97 8.27 -6.45
CA GLU A 122 13.33 8.62 -7.72
C GLU A 122 13.05 10.12 -7.81
N ALA A 123 12.44 10.72 -6.78
CA ALA A 123 12.12 12.15 -6.74
C ALA A 123 13.38 13.04 -6.87
N LEU A 124 14.46 12.67 -6.19
CA LEU A 124 15.75 13.37 -6.28
C LEU A 124 16.38 13.24 -7.68
N SER A 125 16.21 12.10 -8.34
CA SER A 125 16.75 11.86 -9.68
C SER A 125 15.99 12.69 -10.72
N ASN A 126 14.66 12.79 -10.59
CA ASN A 126 13.82 13.59 -11.50
C ASN A 126 14.08 15.10 -11.37
N THR A 127 14.43 15.58 -10.18
CA THR A 127 14.76 17.00 -9.96
C THR A 127 16.09 17.39 -10.61
N LYS A 128 17.04 16.47 -10.76
CA LYS A 128 18.34 16.73 -11.41
C LYS A 128 18.27 16.71 -12.94
N ALA A 129 17.23 16.12 -13.52
CA ALA A 129 17.05 15.99 -14.95
C ALA A 129 16.25 17.15 -15.57
N ALA A 130 15.59 17.97 -14.74
CA ALA A 130 14.82 19.14 -15.13
C ALA A 130 15.66 20.42 -15.02
#